data_AF-A0A817G3J1-F1
#
_entry.id   AF-A0A817G3J1-F1
#
_cell.length_a   1.000
_cell.length_b   1.000
_cell.length_c   1.000
_cell.angle_alpha   90.00
_cell.angle_beta   90.00
_cell.angle_gamma   90.00
#
_symmetry.space_group_name_H-M   'P 1'
#
loop_
_entity.id
_entity.type
_entity.pdbx_description
1 polymer ?
#
loop_
_entity_poly.entity_id
_entity_poly.type
_entity_poly.pdbx_seq_one_letter_code
_entity_poly.pdbx_strand_id
1 'polypeptide(L)'
;MQLTIILIVLIGFVSTQVPIPSRPDGYGVGGPADAHVVIDMFLDPLSSQGLHVIANVTNRNLDAIYLYTTKVFENQTTWYNDATKSMTIPQVIDSLATFVNQIGLVSKDKFMVGMMSDDINDETRISWKYACSRGVVGTPTFLINGVITSAGPSWSLSDWKSVIDTILATNENTSSNVKDCPTGQSECNYAPHKSQCCLAGERCIANVGCRC
;
A
#
# COMPACT_ATOMS: atom_id res chain seq x y z
N MET A 1 -55.00 -7.29 35.51
CA MET A 1 -53.79 -6.45 35.58
C MET A 1 -52.68 -7.20 34.86
N GLN A 2 -52.62 -7.07 33.53
CA GLN A 2 -51.63 -7.74 32.68
C GLN A 2 -50.37 -6.87 32.62
N LEU A 3 -49.23 -7.45 33.02
CA LEU A 3 -47.93 -6.81 33.00
C LEU A 3 -47.28 -7.08 31.65
N THR A 4 -47.32 -6.11 30.74
CA THR A 4 -46.66 -6.20 29.43
C THR A 4 -45.20 -5.77 29.59
N ILE A 5 -44.27 -6.71 29.56
CA ILE A 5 -42.82 -6.44 29.50
C ILE A 5 -42.49 -6.06 28.06
N ILE A 6 -42.16 -4.79 27.82
CA ILE A 6 -41.66 -4.32 26.53
C ILE A 6 -40.15 -4.60 26.49
N LEU A 7 -39.77 -5.61 25.69
CA LEU A 7 -38.38 -5.89 25.36
C LEU A 7 -37.90 -4.86 24.34
N ILE A 8 -37.24 -3.79 24.80
CA ILE A 8 -36.59 -2.82 23.90
C ILE A 8 -35.31 -3.49 23.36
N VAL A 9 -35.41 -4.04 22.16
CA VAL A 9 -34.23 -4.47 21.38
C VAL A 9 -33.57 -3.20 20.88
N LEU A 10 -32.54 -2.74 21.60
CA LEU A 10 -31.59 -1.75 21.10
C LEU A 10 -30.81 -2.40 19.94
N ILE A 11 -31.33 -2.24 18.72
CA ILE A 11 -30.56 -2.46 17.50
C ILE A 11 -29.57 -1.29 17.42
N GLY A 12 -28.49 -1.38 18.19
CA GLY A 12 -27.30 -0.60 17.90
C GLY A 12 -26.78 -1.06 16.56
N PHE A 13 -26.88 -0.21 15.54
CA PHE A 13 -26.04 -0.36 14.35
C PHE A 13 -24.61 -0.15 14.79
N VAL A 14 -23.98 -1.24 15.23
CA VAL A 14 -22.55 -1.30 15.47
C VAL A 14 -21.91 -1.27 14.08
N SER A 15 -21.71 -0.08 13.54
CA SER A 15 -20.91 0.15 12.34
C SER A 15 -19.41 0.00 12.68
N THR A 16 -19.01 -1.10 13.33
CA THR A 16 -17.60 -1.35 13.68
C THR A 16 -16.77 -1.85 12.51
N GLN A 17 -17.38 -2.02 11.34
CA GLN A 17 -16.67 -2.44 10.14
C GLN A 17 -16.44 -1.25 9.22
N VAL A 18 -15.25 -0.65 9.35
CA VAL A 18 -14.74 0.25 8.32
C VAL A 18 -14.49 -0.57 7.03
N PRO A 19 -15.06 -0.18 5.88
CA PRO A 19 -14.96 -0.94 4.64
C PRO A 19 -13.51 -1.00 4.14
N ILE A 20 -13.15 -2.09 3.46
CA ILE A 20 -11.88 -2.15 2.72
C ILE A 20 -11.92 -1.07 1.62
N PRO A 21 -10.86 -0.28 1.45
CA PRO A 21 -10.79 0.71 0.38
C PRO A 21 -11.03 0.09 -1.00
N SER A 22 -11.84 0.77 -1.82
CA SER A 22 -12.07 0.39 -3.22
C SER A 22 -10.93 0.82 -4.16
N ARG A 23 -9.92 1.50 -3.62
CA ARG A 23 -8.73 2.01 -4.32
C ARG A 23 -7.48 1.65 -3.52
N PRO A 24 -6.29 1.61 -4.15
CA PRO A 24 -5.04 1.44 -3.41
C PRO A 24 -4.95 2.44 -2.25
N ASP A 25 -4.54 1.92 -1.10
CA ASP A 25 -4.34 2.68 0.13
C ASP A 25 -2.85 2.83 0.46
N GLY A 26 -2.52 3.86 1.23
CA GLY A 26 -1.14 4.23 1.57
C GLY A 26 -0.67 5.52 0.89
N TYR A 27 0.65 5.73 0.91
CA TYR A 27 1.30 6.95 0.42
C TYR A 27 2.26 6.60 -0.70
N GLY A 28 1.94 7.05 -1.92
CA GLY A 28 2.80 6.86 -3.08
C GLY A 28 3.95 7.86 -3.11
N VAL A 29 5.16 7.38 -3.36
CA VAL A 29 6.35 8.21 -3.61
C VAL A 29 6.81 7.96 -5.04
N GLY A 30 7.08 9.03 -5.78
CA GLY A 30 7.55 8.96 -7.17
C GLY A 30 6.46 9.20 -8.21
N GLY A 31 6.45 8.36 -9.25
CA GLY A 31 5.61 8.50 -10.44
C GLY A 31 4.09 8.30 -10.20
N PRO A 32 3.29 8.27 -11.27
CA PRO A 32 1.85 8.11 -11.14
C PRO A 32 1.46 6.71 -10.66
N ALA A 33 0.24 6.56 -10.12
CA ALA A 33 -0.25 5.30 -9.57
C ALA A 33 -0.40 4.16 -10.61
N ASP A 34 -0.41 4.51 -11.90
CA ASP A 34 -0.47 3.58 -13.04
C ASP A 34 0.89 3.37 -13.71
N ALA A 35 1.99 3.67 -13.00
CA ALA A 35 3.34 3.37 -13.47
C ALA A 35 3.49 1.89 -13.87
N HIS A 36 4.36 1.63 -14.85
CA HIS A 36 4.63 0.28 -15.36
C HIS A 36 5.11 -0.70 -14.27
N VAL A 37 5.76 -0.17 -13.24
CA VAL A 37 6.21 -0.91 -12.07
C VAL A 37 5.80 -0.13 -10.83
N VAL A 38 4.99 -0.75 -10.00
CA VAL A 38 4.59 -0.28 -8.66
C VAL A 38 5.13 -1.27 -7.64
N ILE A 39 5.83 -0.77 -6.63
CA ILE A 39 6.33 -1.56 -5.51
C ILE A 39 5.54 -1.17 -4.26
N ASP A 40 4.78 -2.12 -3.72
CA ASP A 40 4.10 -1.92 -2.44
C ASP A 40 4.99 -2.47 -1.32
N MET A 41 5.17 -1.69 -0.25
CA MET A 41 5.82 -2.11 0.98
C MET A 41 4.86 -1.95 2.16
N PHE A 42 4.75 -2.99 2.98
CA PHE A 42 3.86 -3.01 4.12
C PHE A 42 4.64 -2.89 5.44
N LEU A 43 4.12 -2.05 6.33
CA LEU A 43 4.69 -1.75 7.65
C LEU A 43 3.91 -2.48 8.74
N ASP A 44 4.59 -2.81 9.83
CA ASP A 44 3.95 -3.34 11.03
C ASP A 44 2.87 -2.35 11.55
N PRO A 45 1.74 -2.81 12.12
CA PRO A 45 0.63 -1.95 12.50
C PRO A 45 1.02 -0.74 13.39
N LEU A 46 1.90 -0.91 14.38
CA LEU A 46 2.30 0.22 15.25
C LEU A 46 3.16 1.24 14.49
N SER A 47 4.06 0.77 13.63
CA SER A 47 4.85 1.64 12.77
C SER A 47 3.97 2.36 11.73
N SER A 48 2.96 1.68 11.20
CA SER A 48 1.97 2.22 10.27
C SER A 48 1.12 3.31 10.93
N GLN A 49 0.64 3.11 12.16
CA GLN A 49 -0.08 4.15 12.89
C GLN A 49 0.78 5.40 13.07
N GLY A 50 2.05 5.22 13.44
CA GLY A 50 3.00 6.33 13.52
C GLY A 50 3.20 7.04 12.17
N LEU A 51 3.18 6.32 11.05
CA LEU A 51 3.22 6.92 9.71
C LEU A 51 2.00 7.81 9.45
N HIS A 52 0.79 7.37 9.84
CA HIS A 52 -0.43 8.18 9.74
C HIS A 52 -0.35 9.45 10.62
N VAL A 53 0.29 9.37 11.79
CA VAL A 53 0.58 10.56 12.61
C VAL A 53 1.49 11.54 11.86
N ILE A 54 2.60 11.04 11.29
CA ILE A 54 3.51 11.89 10.50
C ILE A 54 2.77 12.51 9.33
N ALA A 55 2.00 11.73 8.58
CA ALA A 55 1.21 12.21 7.46
C ALA A 55 0.19 13.28 7.88
N ASN A 56 -0.49 13.11 9.02
CA ASN A 56 -1.44 14.10 9.52
C ASN A 56 -0.73 15.41 9.92
N VAL A 57 0.31 15.32 10.77
CA VAL A 57 1.02 16.49 11.33
C VAL A 57 1.77 17.28 10.25
N THR A 58 2.24 16.62 9.20
CA THR A 58 3.04 17.24 8.13
C THR A 58 2.20 17.62 6.89
N ASN A 59 0.87 17.58 6.99
CA ASN A 59 -0.04 17.82 5.86
C ASN A 59 0.28 16.94 4.64
N ARG A 60 0.50 15.65 4.90
CA ARG A 60 0.82 14.59 3.92
C ARG A 60 2.05 14.91 3.08
N ASN A 61 3.06 15.53 3.69
CA ASN A 61 4.35 15.76 3.05
C ASN A 61 5.06 14.43 2.78
N LEU A 62 5.26 14.11 1.50
CA LEU A 62 5.83 12.83 1.07
C LEU A 62 7.28 12.64 1.51
N ASP A 63 8.08 13.70 1.58
CA ASP A 63 9.47 13.62 2.05
C ASP A 63 9.52 13.23 3.53
N ALA A 64 8.63 13.79 4.35
CA ALA A 64 8.52 13.44 5.77
C ALA A 64 8.04 12.00 6.00
N ILE A 65 7.04 11.57 5.22
CA ILE A 65 6.51 10.19 5.23
C ILE A 65 7.61 9.20 4.83
N TYR A 66 8.35 9.50 3.75
CA TYR A 66 9.44 8.67 3.29
C TYR A 66 10.57 8.63 4.31
N LEU A 67 10.98 9.79 4.85
CA LEU A 67 12.01 9.89 5.88
C LEU A 67 11.66 9.08 7.13
N TYR A 68 10.43 9.18 7.63
CA TYR A 68 9.98 8.38 8.78
C TYR A 68 10.08 6.88 8.47
N THR A 69 9.58 6.45 7.31
CA THR A 69 9.58 5.03 6.90
C THR A 69 11.01 4.50 6.82
N THR A 70 11.91 5.24 6.17
CA THR A 70 13.34 4.90 6.08
C THR A 70 13.97 4.81 7.46
N LYS A 71 13.78 5.82 8.32
CA LYS A 71 14.42 5.88 9.63
C LYS A 71 13.91 4.79 10.58
N VAL A 72 12.63 4.49 10.57
CA VAL A 72 12.07 3.37 11.35
C VAL A 72 12.61 2.04 10.84
N PHE A 73 12.69 1.83 9.52
CA PHE A 73 13.25 0.60 8.96
C PHE A 73 14.74 0.41 9.27
N GLU A 74 15.54 1.48 9.18
CA GLU A 74 16.96 1.48 9.57
C GLU A 74 17.17 1.10 11.05
N ASN A 75 16.20 1.41 11.91
CA ASN A 75 16.26 1.15 13.36
C ASN A 75 15.31 0.00 13.78
N GLN A 76 14.87 -0.83 12.84
CA GLN A 76 13.81 -1.82 13.09
C GLN A 76 14.13 -2.79 14.23
N THR A 77 15.40 -3.09 14.48
CA THR A 77 15.85 -3.99 15.55
C THR A 77 15.46 -3.49 16.95
N THR A 78 15.20 -2.19 17.11
CA THR A 78 14.70 -1.61 18.37
C THR A 78 13.27 -2.04 18.69
N TRP A 79 12.43 -2.29 17.67
CA TRP A 79 11.01 -2.63 17.86
C TRP A 79 10.63 -4.03 17.39
N TYR A 80 11.60 -4.78 16.87
CA TYR A 80 11.38 -6.11 16.31
C TYR A 80 11.17 -7.16 17.39
N ASN A 81 10.00 -7.80 17.39
CA ASN A 81 9.65 -9.02 18.15
C ASN A 81 10.20 -9.05 19.59
N ASP A 82 11.32 -9.74 19.82
CA ASP A 82 11.89 -9.94 21.15
C ASP A 82 12.27 -8.62 21.85
N ALA A 83 12.62 -7.58 21.09
CA ALA A 83 12.96 -6.26 21.64
C ALA A 83 11.78 -5.61 22.38
N THR A 84 10.54 -5.92 21.99
CA THR A 84 9.31 -5.35 22.56
C THR A 84 8.47 -6.36 23.33
N LYS A 85 8.94 -7.62 23.44
CA LYS A 85 8.18 -8.74 24.03
C LYS A 85 7.73 -8.52 25.48
N SER A 86 8.51 -7.79 26.28
CA SER A 86 8.20 -7.46 27.67
C SER A 86 7.64 -6.05 27.85
N MET A 87 7.47 -5.30 26.75
CA MET A 87 7.00 -3.92 26.77
C MET A 87 5.47 -3.87 26.64
N THR A 88 4.87 -2.91 27.33
CA THR A 88 3.48 -2.52 27.09
C THR A 88 3.39 -1.64 25.84
N ILE A 89 2.22 -1.62 25.19
CA ILE A 89 1.98 -0.76 24.01
C ILE A 89 2.35 0.72 24.30
N PRO A 90 1.96 1.34 25.43
CA PRO A 90 2.36 2.70 25.75
C PRO A 90 3.89 2.91 25.83
N GLN A 91 4.65 1.91 26.31
CA GLN A 91 6.12 2.00 26.33
C GLN A 91 6.72 1.95 24.93
N VAL A 92 6.16 1.13 24.03
CA VAL A 92 6.57 1.09 22.62
C VAL A 92 6.24 2.42 21.93
N ILE A 93 5.05 2.97 22.19
CA ILE A 93 4.64 4.28 21.66
C ILE A 93 5.55 5.40 22.18
N ASP A 94 5.89 5.41 23.48
CA ASP A 94 6.80 6.41 24.06
C ASP A 94 8.21 6.32 23.46
N SER A 95 8.68 5.10 23.19
CA SER A 95 9.95 4.85 22.49
C SER A 95 9.94 5.40 21.07
N LEU A 96 8.88 5.12 20.29
CA LEU A 96 8.70 5.69 18.94
C LEU A 96 8.60 7.22 18.99
N ALA A 97 7.83 7.78 19.91
CA ALA A 97 7.66 9.22 20.08
C ALA A 97 8.99 9.94 20.43
N THR A 98 9.82 9.28 21.24
CA THR A 98 11.17 9.75 21.57
C THR A 98 12.07 9.71 20.33
N PHE A 99 12.02 8.63 19.55
CA PHE A 99 12.79 8.48 18.32
C PHE A 99 12.44 9.54 17.26
N VAL A 100 11.16 9.74 16.96
CA VAL A 100 10.73 10.74 15.96
C VAL A 100 11.10 12.16 16.36
N ASN A 101 11.14 12.44 17.66
CA ASN A 101 11.60 13.71 18.21
C ASN A 101 13.12 13.87 18.05
N GLN A 102 13.90 12.82 18.30
CA GLN A 102 15.36 12.83 18.15
C GLN A 102 15.80 13.07 16.70
N ILE A 103 15.08 12.51 15.72
CA ILE A 103 15.35 12.74 14.29
C ILE A 103 14.75 14.05 13.76
N GLY A 104 14.12 14.86 14.62
CA GLY A 104 13.61 16.18 14.27
C GLY A 104 12.36 16.20 13.39
N LEU A 105 11.64 15.08 13.28
CA LEU A 105 10.47 14.97 12.41
C LEU A 105 9.23 15.63 13.04
N VAL A 106 8.89 15.22 14.26
CA VAL A 106 7.73 15.71 15.01
C VAL A 106 8.08 15.72 16.50
N SER A 107 7.62 16.73 17.25
CA SER A 107 7.81 16.77 18.71
C SER A 107 7.16 15.56 19.38
N LYS A 108 7.78 15.05 20.45
CA LYS A 108 7.25 13.91 21.23
C LYS A 108 5.76 14.05 21.56
N ASP A 109 5.35 15.20 22.11
CA ASP A 109 3.96 15.43 22.53
C ASP A 109 2.95 15.35 21.37
N LYS A 110 3.24 16.00 20.23
CA LYS A 110 2.39 15.92 19.03
C LYS A 110 2.28 14.49 18.52
N PHE A 111 3.37 13.73 18.53
CA PHE A 111 3.34 12.36 18.09
C PHE A 111 2.48 11.48 19.03
N MET A 112 2.68 11.62 20.35
CA MET A 112 1.87 10.93 21.36
C MET A 112 0.38 11.23 21.22
N VAL A 113 0.00 12.50 21.02
CA VAL A 113 -1.39 12.90 20.77
C VAL A 113 -1.95 12.22 19.54
N GLY A 114 -1.19 12.18 18.43
CA GLY A 114 -1.60 11.48 17.22
C GLY A 114 -1.77 9.98 17.43
N MET A 115 -0.90 9.33 18.21
CA MET A 115 -1.01 7.90 18.52
C MET A 115 -2.23 7.56 19.40
N MET A 116 -2.81 8.55 20.08
CA MET A 116 -4.04 8.42 20.86
C MET A 116 -5.31 8.81 20.08
N SER A 117 -5.19 9.18 18.80
CA SER A 117 -6.34 9.59 17.97
C SER A 117 -7.12 8.38 17.46
N ASP A 118 -8.43 8.38 17.70
CA ASP A 118 -9.35 7.38 17.17
C ASP A 118 -9.39 7.39 15.63
N ASP A 119 -9.41 8.58 15.02
CA ASP A 119 -9.39 8.73 13.55
C ASP A 119 -8.13 8.11 12.93
N ILE A 120 -6.96 8.33 13.53
CA ILE A 120 -5.69 7.77 13.05
C ILE A 120 -5.65 6.25 13.26
N ASN A 121 -6.18 5.76 14.38
CA ASN A 121 -6.34 4.33 14.61
C ASN A 121 -7.30 3.70 13.57
N ASP A 122 -8.37 4.38 13.20
CA ASP A 122 -9.30 3.93 12.16
C ASP A 122 -8.64 3.92 10.78
N GLU A 123 -7.89 4.96 10.40
CA GLU A 123 -7.07 4.95 9.18
C GLU A 123 -6.11 3.76 9.16
N THR A 124 -5.42 3.49 10.27
CA THR A 124 -4.49 2.35 10.38
C THR A 124 -5.22 1.02 10.19
N ARG A 125 -6.43 0.87 10.75
CA ARG A 125 -7.27 -0.33 10.57
C ARG A 125 -7.70 -0.52 9.13
N ILE A 126 -8.00 0.57 8.42
CA ILE A 126 -8.29 0.54 6.97
C ILE A 126 -7.07 0.02 6.21
N SER A 127 -5.89 0.58 6.45
CA SER A 127 -4.64 0.14 5.80
C SER A 127 -4.30 -1.32 6.10
N TRP A 128 -4.51 -1.76 7.34
CA TRP A 128 -4.33 -3.16 7.72
C TRP A 128 -5.29 -4.08 6.96
N LYS A 129 -6.58 -3.74 6.85
CA LYS A 129 -7.56 -4.52 6.09
C LYS A 129 -7.21 -4.55 4.60
N TYR A 130 -6.74 -3.44 4.04
CA TYR A 130 -6.25 -3.40 2.67
C TYR A 130 -5.07 -4.37 2.50
N ALA A 131 -4.06 -4.32 3.38
CA ALA A 131 -2.92 -5.25 3.34
C ALA A 131 -3.37 -6.73 3.41
N CYS A 132 -4.28 -7.08 4.32
CA CYS A 132 -4.83 -8.43 4.41
C CYS A 132 -5.58 -8.86 3.14
N SER A 133 -6.33 -7.96 2.49
CA SER A 133 -7.00 -8.24 1.21
C SER A 133 -6.03 -8.54 0.06
N ARG A 134 -4.75 -8.16 0.24
CA ARG A 134 -3.65 -8.38 -0.71
C ARG A 134 -2.79 -9.58 -0.34
N GLY A 135 -3.21 -10.40 0.63
CA GLY A 135 -2.50 -11.60 1.06
C GLY A 135 -1.30 -11.34 1.97
N VAL A 136 -1.16 -10.12 2.51
CA VAL A 136 -0.10 -9.79 3.47
C VAL A 136 -0.43 -10.42 4.83
N VAL A 137 0.44 -11.31 5.29
CA VAL A 137 0.29 -12.04 6.57
C VAL A 137 1.38 -11.69 7.60
N GLY A 138 2.35 -10.89 7.20
CA GLY A 138 3.47 -10.45 8.04
C GLY A 138 4.27 -9.37 7.34
N THR A 139 5.15 -8.72 8.08
CA THR A 139 6.01 -7.66 7.55
C THR A 139 7.49 -7.92 7.87
N PRO A 140 8.41 -7.52 6.98
CA PRO A 140 8.16 -6.87 5.70
C PRO A 140 7.59 -7.86 4.66
N THR A 141 6.63 -7.39 3.87
CA THR A 141 6.15 -8.06 2.66
C THR A 141 6.18 -7.03 1.53
N PHE A 142 6.63 -7.44 0.36
CA PHE A 142 6.72 -6.58 -0.82
C PHE A 142 5.88 -7.16 -1.95
N LEU A 143 5.20 -6.28 -2.68
CA LEU A 143 4.49 -6.65 -3.90
C LEU A 143 5.09 -5.85 -5.06
N ILE A 144 5.22 -6.48 -6.23
CA ILE A 144 5.51 -5.79 -7.49
C ILE A 144 4.28 -5.94 -8.38
N ASN A 145 3.69 -4.82 -8.81
CA ASN A 145 2.45 -4.78 -9.58
C ASN A 145 1.31 -5.62 -8.95
N GLY A 146 1.24 -5.61 -7.61
CA GLY A 146 0.24 -6.34 -6.85
C GLY A 146 0.49 -7.84 -6.66
N VAL A 147 1.62 -8.36 -7.15
CA VAL A 147 2.03 -9.76 -6.94
C VAL A 147 3.03 -9.81 -5.78
N ILE A 148 2.75 -10.62 -4.77
CA ILE A 148 3.68 -10.87 -3.66
C ILE A 148 4.98 -11.43 -4.22
N THR A 149 6.10 -10.83 -3.84
CA THR A 149 7.42 -11.24 -4.30
C THR A 149 8.18 -11.99 -3.22
N SER A 150 9.24 -12.70 -3.60
CA SER A 150 10.19 -13.29 -2.65
C SER A 150 11.18 -12.27 -2.10
N ALA A 151 10.93 -10.97 -2.27
CA ALA A 151 11.83 -9.93 -1.77
C ALA A 151 11.88 -9.94 -0.24
N GLY A 152 13.07 -9.70 0.29
CA GLY A 152 13.32 -9.66 1.72
C GLY A 152 14.01 -8.36 2.14
N PRO A 153 14.05 -8.07 3.45
CA PRO A 153 14.69 -6.86 3.97
C PRO A 153 16.20 -6.79 3.69
N SER A 154 16.83 -7.93 3.36
CA SER A 154 18.25 -8.03 3.02
C SER A 154 18.55 -7.87 1.54
N TRP A 155 17.54 -7.66 0.68
CA TRP A 155 17.76 -7.48 -0.76
C TRP A 155 18.59 -6.24 -1.04
N SER A 156 19.64 -6.43 -1.82
CA SER A 156 20.49 -5.37 -2.33
C SER A 156 19.81 -4.63 -3.49
N LEU A 157 20.36 -3.47 -3.86
CA LEU A 157 19.93 -2.77 -5.07
C LEU A 157 20.04 -3.66 -6.32
N SER A 158 21.07 -4.50 -6.41
CA SER A 158 21.24 -5.44 -7.52
C SER A 158 20.12 -6.50 -7.57
N ASP A 159 19.68 -7.00 -6.41
CA ASP A 159 18.58 -7.97 -6.36
C ASP A 159 17.28 -7.35 -6.86
N TRP A 160 16.98 -6.14 -6.40
CA TRP A 160 15.83 -5.37 -6.90
C TRP A 160 15.89 -5.12 -8.40
N LYS A 161 17.04 -4.66 -8.90
CA LYS A 161 17.25 -4.40 -10.33
C LYS A 161 17.05 -5.65 -11.19
N SER A 162 17.50 -6.82 -10.73
CA SER A 162 17.35 -8.06 -11.50
C SER A 162 15.88 -8.39 -11.84
N VAL A 163 14.95 -8.07 -10.94
CA VAL A 163 13.51 -8.27 -11.14
C VAL A 163 12.91 -7.11 -11.92
N ILE A 164 13.18 -5.88 -11.49
CA ILE A 164 12.56 -4.67 -12.06
C ILE A 164 12.99 -4.47 -13.52
N ASP A 165 14.29 -4.57 -13.81
CA ASP A 165 14.81 -4.36 -15.17
C ASP A 165 14.24 -5.41 -16.14
N THR A 166 14.01 -6.64 -15.67
CA THR A 166 13.34 -7.68 -16.46
C THR A 166 11.90 -7.30 -16.81
N ILE A 167 11.15 -6.75 -15.86
CA ILE A 167 9.76 -6.31 -16.09
C ILE A 167 9.74 -5.13 -17.07
N LEU A 168 10.64 -4.16 -16.88
CA LEU A 168 10.77 -3.00 -17.76
C LEU A 168 11.15 -3.41 -19.19
N ALA A 169 12.13 -4.29 -19.36
CA ALA A 169 12.53 -4.82 -20.67
C ALA A 169 11.42 -5.66 -21.34
N THR A 170 10.63 -6.41 -20.56
CA THR A 170 9.47 -7.14 -21.07
C THR A 170 8.37 -6.17 -21.55
N ASN A 171 8.21 -5.02 -20.90
CA ASN A 171 7.27 -3.98 -21.30
C ASN A 171 7.71 -3.23 -22.57
N GLU A 172 9.02 -3.09 -22.80
CA GLU A 172 9.56 -2.58 -24.07
C GLU A 172 9.37 -3.60 -25.21
N ASN A 173 9.50 -4.90 -24.93
CA ASN A 173 9.31 -5.97 -25.92
C ASN A 173 7.83 -6.34 -26.17
N THR A 174 6.91 -5.97 -25.27
CA THR A 174 5.45 -6.03 -25.50
C THR A 174 4.89 -4.73 -26.05
N SER A 175 5.69 -3.67 -26.10
CA SER A 175 5.58 -2.59 -27.09
C SER A 175 6.19 -3.04 -28.43
N SER A 176 5.95 -4.29 -28.82
CA SER A 176 6.00 -4.60 -30.23
C SER A 176 4.90 -3.76 -30.86
N ASN A 177 5.30 -2.66 -31.51
CA ASN A 177 4.60 -2.26 -32.73
C ASN A 177 4.45 -3.56 -33.49
N VAL A 178 3.25 -4.15 -33.51
CA VAL A 178 3.03 -5.36 -34.29
C VAL A 178 3.01 -4.91 -35.74
N LYS A 179 4.21 -4.60 -36.26
CA LYS A 179 4.40 -4.09 -37.61
C LYS A 179 3.95 -5.12 -38.64
N ASP A 180 3.85 -6.39 -38.25
CA ASP A 180 3.39 -7.49 -39.10
C ASP A 180 2.42 -8.40 -38.33
N CYS A 181 1.12 -8.13 -38.46
CA CYS A 181 0.11 -9.08 -38.02
C CYS A 181 0.15 -10.35 -38.90
N PRO A 182 -0.03 -11.56 -38.31
CA PRO A 182 -0.13 -12.79 -39.08
C PRO A 182 -1.22 -12.73 -40.15
N THR A 183 -1.05 -13.50 -41.24
CA THR A 183 -2.01 -13.52 -42.35
C THR A 183 -3.43 -13.80 -41.87
N GLY A 184 -4.36 -12.90 -42.20
CA GLY A 184 -5.77 -12.98 -41.78
C GLY A 184 -6.12 -12.19 -40.51
N GLN A 185 -5.15 -11.49 -39.92
CA GLN A 185 -5.36 -10.55 -38.81
C GLN A 185 -5.11 -9.10 -39.25
N SER A 186 -5.76 -8.15 -38.59
CA SER A 186 -5.59 -6.71 -38.84
C SER A 186 -5.00 -6.00 -37.62
N GLU A 187 -4.06 -5.08 -37.83
CA GLU A 187 -3.50 -4.28 -36.74
C GLU A 187 -4.55 -3.32 -36.14
N CYS A 188 -4.58 -3.25 -34.81
CA CYS A 188 -5.43 -2.35 -34.02
C CYS A 188 -4.59 -1.49 -33.09
N ASN A 189 -4.48 -0.21 -33.45
CA ASN A 189 -3.84 0.83 -32.65
C ASN A 189 -4.86 1.44 -31.69
N TYR A 190 -5.04 0.82 -30.53
CA TYR A 190 -6.14 1.18 -29.62
C TYR A 190 -5.78 2.27 -28.62
N ALA A 191 -4.50 2.54 -28.35
CA ALA A 191 -4.05 3.65 -27.50
C ALA A 191 -2.64 4.11 -27.92
N PRO A 192 -2.18 5.31 -27.48
CA PRO A 192 -0.81 5.77 -27.73
C PRO A 192 0.21 4.71 -27.31
N HIS A 193 1.07 4.31 -28.26
CA HIS A 193 2.08 3.25 -28.09
C HIS A 193 1.54 1.85 -27.74
N LYS A 194 0.24 1.60 -27.94
CA LYS A 194 -0.35 0.27 -27.72
C LYS A 194 -1.05 -0.22 -29.00
N SER A 195 -0.54 -1.31 -29.56
CA SER A 195 -1.15 -2.01 -30.69
C SER A 195 -1.31 -3.50 -30.43
N GLN A 196 -2.25 -4.14 -31.12
CA GLN A 196 -2.49 -5.59 -31.09
C GLN A 196 -3.08 -6.06 -32.43
N CYS A 197 -3.07 -7.36 -32.71
CA CYS A 197 -3.71 -7.93 -33.91
C CYS A 197 -5.13 -8.43 -33.62
N CYS A 198 -6.09 -8.00 -34.44
CA CYS A 198 -7.48 -8.46 -34.40
C CYS A 198 -7.68 -9.69 -35.29
N LEU A 199 -8.45 -10.66 -34.80
CA LEU A 199 -8.91 -11.80 -35.59
C LEU A 199 -9.99 -11.38 -36.60
N ALA A 200 -10.20 -12.20 -37.62
CA ALA A 200 -11.26 -11.99 -38.60
C ALA A 200 -12.64 -11.90 -37.92
N GLY A 201 -13.31 -10.76 -38.10
CA GLY A 201 -14.61 -10.47 -37.50
C GLY A 201 -14.56 -9.54 -36.28
N GLU A 202 -13.39 -9.32 -35.69
CA GLU A 202 -13.23 -8.35 -34.62
C GLU A 202 -13.11 -6.92 -35.16
N ARG A 203 -13.52 -5.95 -34.35
CA ARG A 203 -13.39 -4.50 -34.59
C ARG A 203 -12.43 -3.90 -33.58
N CYS A 204 -11.61 -2.95 -34.04
CA CYS A 204 -10.73 -2.17 -33.18
C CYS A 204 -11.53 -1.08 -32.45
N ILE A 205 -11.59 -1.15 -31.12
CA ILE A 205 -12.26 -0.15 -30.28
C ILE A 205 -11.20 0.70 -29.56
N ALA A 206 -11.31 2.03 -29.69
CA ALA A 206 -10.41 2.97 -29.02
C ALA A 206 -10.39 2.78 -27.50
N ASN A 207 -9.20 2.78 -26.92
CA ASN A 207 -8.89 2.51 -25.50
C ASN A 207 -9.32 1.12 -24.97
N VAL A 208 -9.75 0.20 -25.84
CA VAL A 208 -10.31 -1.10 -25.45
C VAL A 208 -9.60 -2.28 -26.15
N GLY A 209 -9.22 -2.11 -27.43
CA GLY A 209 -8.64 -3.17 -28.26
C GLY A 209 -9.67 -3.88 -29.14
N CYS A 210 -9.33 -5.05 -29.67
CA CYS A 210 -10.17 -5.85 -30.58
C CYS A 210 -11.36 -6.48 -29.85
N ARG A 211 -12.58 -6.38 -30.42
CA ARG A 211 -13.81 -7.00 -29.90
C ARG A 211 -14.71 -7.47 -31.04
N CYS A 212 -15.43 -8.57 -30.83
CA CYS A 212 -16.47 -9.06 -31.76
C CYS A 212 -17.71 -8.14 -31.79
#